data_AF-A0A6G1HT59-F1
#
_entry.id   AF-A0A6G1HT59-F1
#
_cell.length_a   1.000
_cell.length_b   1.000
_cell.length_c   1.000
_cell.angle_alpha   90.00
_cell.angle_beta   90.00
_cell.angle_gamma   90.00
#
_symmetry.space_group_name_H-M   'P 1'
#
loop_
_entity.id
_entity.type
_entity.pdbx_description
1 polymer ?
#
loop_
_entity_poly.entity_id
_entity_poly.type
_entity_poly.pdbx_seq_one_letter_code
_entity_poly.pdbx_strand_id
1 'polypeptide(L)'
;MPFRIRDAVPDASNTDAKFITSAFDSCIPHLATIGSASQWGTDSLSSARPNLIDRYISAVADAERYRLTRSGPPVRVLIAEAHLPSGEYLPVGAATLRGGYISKYVLDQKHLQDVTSRALAGEEGEFMFLETLVTDFSQATREYRKGAGAALVKYTREWVGTELGMGVIYLDCWAGNEGKLVRYVNFLE
;
A
#
# COMPACT_ATOMS: atom_id res chain seq x y z
N MET A 1 11.15 8.32 13.82
CA MET A 1 10.05 9.04 14.50
C MET A 1 8.94 8.05 14.79
N PRO A 2 8.19 8.19 15.89
CA PRO A 2 6.98 7.39 16.07
C PRO A 2 5.96 7.82 15.01
N PHE A 3 5.40 6.85 14.29
CA PHE A 3 4.31 7.06 13.35
C PHE A 3 3.00 6.65 14.00
N ARG A 4 1.96 7.47 13.83
CA ARG A 4 0.59 7.04 14.10
C ARG A 4 0.06 6.36 12.86
N ILE A 5 -0.42 5.13 13.00
CA ILE A 5 -1.12 4.42 11.93
C ILE A 5 -2.62 4.52 12.19
N ARG A 6 -3.37 4.98 11.19
CA ARG A 6 -4.84 5.06 11.25
C ARG A 6 -5.46 4.50 9.98
N ASP A 7 -6.74 4.14 10.07
CA ASP A 7 -7.54 3.87 8.89
C ASP A 7 -7.70 5.15 8.05
N ALA A 8 -7.69 4.98 6.73
CA ALA A 8 -8.18 5.99 5.82
C ALA A 8 -9.70 6.09 5.95
N VAL A 9 -10.24 7.31 5.91
CA VAL A 9 -11.66 7.57 6.11
C VAL A 9 -12.27 8.23 4.87
N PRO A 10 -13.51 7.84 4.49
CA PRO A 10 -14.23 8.55 3.45
C PRO A 10 -14.72 9.89 3.99
N ASP A 11 -14.52 10.95 3.23
CA ASP A 11 -15.08 12.27 3.50
C ASP A 11 -15.55 12.94 2.20
N ALA A 12 -16.29 14.03 2.31
CA ALA A 12 -16.83 14.75 1.15
C ALA A 12 -15.74 15.29 0.21
N SER A 13 -14.54 15.53 0.76
CA SER A 13 -13.39 16.06 0.03
C SER A 13 -12.50 14.98 -0.59
N ASN A 14 -12.74 13.71 -0.30
CA ASN A 14 -11.88 12.57 -0.61
C ASN A 14 -10.42 12.76 -0.15
N THR A 15 -10.23 13.30 1.05
CA THR A 15 -8.93 13.77 1.58
C THR A 15 -7.87 12.67 1.56
N ASP A 16 -8.17 11.49 2.12
CA ASP A 16 -7.18 10.39 2.16
C ASP A 16 -6.92 9.79 0.77
N ALA A 17 -7.94 9.68 -0.09
CA ALA A 17 -7.75 9.21 -1.47
C ALA A 17 -6.88 10.19 -2.29
N LYS A 18 -7.07 11.50 -2.11
CA LYS A 18 -6.23 12.56 -2.71
C LYS A 18 -4.81 12.53 -2.16
N PHE A 19 -4.63 12.29 -0.86
CA PHE A 19 -3.31 12.11 -0.29
C PHE A 19 -2.59 10.92 -0.93
N ILE A 20 -3.23 9.76 -1.03
CA ILE A 20 -2.62 8.56 -1.60
C ILE A 20 -2.19 8.79 -3.05
N THR A 21 -3.07 9.35 -3.87
CA THR A 21 -2.76 9.67 -5.28
C THR A 21 -1.63 10.69 -5.42
N SER A 22 -1.64 11.74 -4.61
CA SER A 22 -0.56 12.74 -4.59
C SER A 22 0.78 12.15 -4.13
N ALA A 23 0.77 11.21 -3.18
CA ALA A 23 1.96 10.50 -2.73
C ALA A 23 2.56 9.62 -3.84
N PHE A 24 1.74 9.00 -4.69
CA PHE A 24 2.24 8.31 -5.88
C PHE A 24 2.89 9.28 -6.86
N ASP A 25 2.20 10.37 -7.19
CA ASP A 25 2.70 11.37 -8.13
C ASP A 25 4.04 11.96 -7.66
N SER A 26 4.17 12.24 -6.36
CA SER A 26 5.41 12.79 -5.80
C SER A 26 6.59 11.82 -5.88
N CYS A 27 6.35 10.51 -5.95
CA CYS A 27 7.40 9.51 -6.09
C CYS A 27 7.96 9.42 -7.52
N ILE A 28 7.14 9.65 -8.55
CA ILE A 28 7.52 9.37 -9.96
C ILE A 28 8.83 10.05 -10.37
N PRO A 29 9.06 11.35 -10.12
CA PRO A 29 10.30 12.00 -10.52
C PRO A 29 11.54 11.31 -9.93
N HIS A 30 11.48 10.93 -8.66
CA HIS A 30 12.60 10.24 -8.00
C HIS A 30 12.76 8.80 -8.49
N LEU A 31 11.66 8.06 -8.64
CA LEU A 31 11.69 6.69 -9.15
C LEU A 31 12.32 6.62 -10.54
N ALA A 32 12.06 7.61 -11.39
CA ALA A 32 12.71 7.73 -12.69
C ALA A 32 14.23 7.91 -12.57
N THR A 33 14.72 8.77 -11.65
CA THR A 33 16.17 9.00 -11.50
C THR A 33 16.94 7.82 -10.97
N ILE A 34 16.29 6.90 -10.26
CA ILE A 34 16.94 5.70 -9.71
C ILE A 34 16.77 4.45 -10.59
N GLY A 35 16.25 4.58 -11.81
CA GLY A 35 16.10 3.45 -12.74
C GLY A 35 14.81 2.63 -12.58
N SER A 36 13.80 3.17 -11.90
CA SER A 36 12.48 2.52 -11.75
C SER A 36 11.43 2.95 -12.79
N ALA A 37 11.83 3.72 -13.81
CA ALA A 37 10.93 4.19 -14.86
C ALA A 37 10.25 3.05 -15.65
N SER A 38 10.92 1.90 -15.82
CA SER A 38 10.31 0.76 -16.53
C SER A 38 9.11 0.13 -15.80
N GLN A 39 8.97 0.35 -14.48
CA GLN A 39 7.81 -0.09 -13.72
C GLN A 39 6.72 0.99 -13.65
N TRP A 40 7.13 2.24 -13.43
CA TRP A 40 6.21 3.32 -13.04
C TRP A 40 5.92 4.32 -14.15
N GLY A 41 6.71 4.33 -15.23
CA GLY A 41 6.73 5.38 -16.23
C GLY A 41 7.49 6.62 -15.76
N THR A 42 7.40 7.68 -16.55
CA THR A 42 7.98 9.01 -16.26
C THR A 42 6.92 10.08 -16.05
N ASP A 43 5.70 9.85 -16.52
CA ASP A 43 4.58 10.76 -16.34
C ASP A 43 3.98 10.59 -14.94
N SER A 44 3.40 11.68 -14.41
CA SER A 44 2.62 11.62 -13.17
C SER A 44 1.61 10.48 -13.22
N LEU A 45 1.51 9.70 -12.14
CA LEU A 45 0.72 8.48 -12.13
C LEU A 45 -0.77 8.79 -12.34
N SER A 46 -1.26 9.88 -11.74
CA SER A 46 -2.62 10.40 -11.95
C SER A 46 -2.91 10.79 -13.40
N SER A 47 -1.91 11.28 -14.14
CA SER A 47 -2.05 11.62 -15.56
C SER A 47 -2.02 10.37 -16.44
N ALA A 48 -1.11 9.43 -16.16
CA ALA A 48 -1.01 8.16 -16.88
C ALA A 48 -2.19 7.20 -16.57
N ARG A 49 -2.85 7.39 -15.42
CA ARG A 49 -3.97 6.57 -14.95
C ARG A 49 -5.12 7.46 -14.48
N PRO A 50 -5.96 7.99 -15.40
CA PRO A 50 -7.01 8.96 -15.06
C PRO A 50 -7.98 8.50 -13.96
N ASN A 51 -8.25 7.19 -13.86
CA ASN A 51 -9.16 6.62 -12.86
C ASN A 51 -8.46 6.26 -11.53
N LEU A 52 -7.22 6.69 -11.31
CA LEU A 52 -6.45 6.36 -10.11
C LEU A 52 -7.14 6.89 -8.85
N ILE A 53 -7.71 8.10 -8.91
CA ILE A 53 -8.41 8.69 -7.76
C ILE A 53 -9.69 7.91 -7.43
N ASP A 54 -10.49 7.57 -8.43
CA ASP A 54 -11.74 6.81 -8.24
C ASP A 54 -11.45 5.44 -7.61
N ARG A 55 -10.36 4.78 -8.03
CA ARG A 55 -9.89 3.55 -7.42
C ARG A 55 -9.63 3.69 -5.92
N TYR A 56 -8.98 4.76 -5.49
CA TYR A 56 -8.72 4.98 -4.06
C TYR A 56 -9.94 5.47 -3.29
N ILE A 57 -10.84 6.24 -3.92
CA ILE A 57 -12.15 6.57 -3.34
C ILE A 57 -12.92 5.28 -3.04
N SER A 58 -13.02 4.37 -4.02
CA SER A 58 -13.68 3.07 -3.82
C SER A 58 -12.97 2.22 -2.77
N ALA A 59 -11.64 2.15 -2.78
CA ALA A 59 -10.88 1.37 -1.81
C ALA A 59 -11.10 1.86 -0.36
N VAL A 60 -11.12 3.17 -0.13
CA VAL A 60 -11.40 3.77 1.17
C VAL A 60 -12.84 3.49 1.61
N ALA A 61 -13.81 3.63 0.69
CA ALA A 61 -15.21 3.33 0.99
C ALA A 61 -15.44 1.83 1.31
N ASP A 62 -14.78 0.93 0.59
CA ASP A 62 -14.85 -0.51 0.84
C ASP A 62 -14.19 -0.88 2.19
N ALA A 63 -13.04 -0.29 2.50
CA ALA A 63 -12.38 -0.45 3.80
C ALA A 63 -13.27 0.00 4.96
N GLU A 64 -13.93 1.17 4.82
CA GLU A 64 -14.86 1.66 5.83
C GLU A 64 -16.08 0.75 5.98
N ARG A 65 -16.65 0.29 4.86
CA ARG A 65 -17.78 -0.65 4.89
C ARG A 65 -17.38 -1.95 5.61
N TYR A 66 -16.21 -2.51 5.31
CA TYR A 66 -15.70 -3.69 5.99
C TYR A 66 -15.48 -3.42 7.48
N ARG A 67 -14.86 -2.29 7.84
CA ARG A 67 -14.63 -1.90 9.24
C ARG A 67 -15.92 -1.86 10.06
N LEU A 68 -17.00 -1.31 9.48
CA LEU A 68 -18.30 -1.16 10.14
C LEU A 68 -19.13 -2.44 10.18
N THR A 69 -19.06 -3.27 9.13
CA THR A 69 -19.97 -4.42 8.97
C THR A 69 -19.32 -5.79 9.16
N ARG A 70 -17.99 -5.86 9.02
CA ARG A 70 -17.19 -7.10 8.95
C ARG A 70 -17.69 -8.08 7.89
N SER A 71 -18.38 -7.58 6.86
CA SER A 71 -18.95 -8.39 5.79
C SER A 71 -18.11 -8.34 4.52
N GLY A 72 -18.01 -9.48 3.84
CA GLY A 72 -17.20 -9.66 2.63
C GLY A 72 -15.71 -9.86 2.91
N PRO A 73 -14.89 -9.96 1.84
CA PRO A 73 -13.45 -10.11 1.98
C PRO A 73 -12.83 -8.94 2.77
N PRO A 74 -11.90 -9.21 3.71
CA PRO A 74 -11.23 -8.16 4.45
C PRO A 74 -10.55 -7.15 3.53
N VAL A 75 -10.73 -5.87 3.81
CA VAL A 75 -10.06 -4.79 3.09
C VAL A 75 -9.70 -3.69 4.07
N ARG A 76 -8.51 -3.13 3.94
CA ARG A 76 -8.04 -2.06 4.82
C ARG A 76 -7.15 -1.09 4.04
N VAL A 77 -7.37 0.20 4.26
CA VAL A 77 -6.52 1.27 3.73
C VAL A 77 -5.98 2.02 4.94
N LEU A 78 -4.66 2.10 5.05
CA LEU A 78 -3.96 2.67 6.20
C LEU A 78 -3.21 3.93 5.80
N ILE A 79 -3.20 4.92 6.68
CA ILE A 79 -2.39 6.13 6.59
C ILE A 79 -1.38 6.12 7.73
N ALA A 80 -0.11 6.33 7.40
CA ALA A 80 0.94 6.66 8.36
C ALA A 80 1.05 8.17 8.50
N GLU A 81 0.98 8.65 9.73
CA GLU A 81 1.12 10.06 10.08
C GLU A 81 2.35 10.28 10.95
N ALA A 82 3.16 11.29 10.61
CA ALA A 82 4.24 11.76 11.45
C ALA A 82 3.72 12.85 12.39
N HIS A 83 4.20 12.84 13.64
CA HIS A 83 3.90 13.89 14.61
C HIS A 83 4.85 15.08 14.39
N LEU A 84 4.29 16.24 14.08
CA LEU A 84 5.05 17.47 13.85
C LEU A 84 5.42 18.15 15.18
N PRO A 85 6.48 18.98 15.19
CA PRO A 85 6.80 19.81 16.36
C PRO A 85 5.66 20.77 16.77
N SER A 86 4.79 21.13 15.82
CA SER A 86 3.58 21.95 16.08
C SER A 86 2.50 21.20 16.89
N GLY A 87 2.61 19.87 17.05
CA GLY A 87 1.58 19.02 17.66
C GLY A 87 0.56 18.46 16.66
N GLU A 88 0.64 18.87 15.40
CA GLU A 88 -0.22 18.36 14.33
C GLU A 88 0.32 17.03 13.76
N TYR A 89 -0.56 16.28 13.09
CA TYR A 89 -0.20 15.06 12.39
C TYR A 89 -0.14 15.31 10.88
N LEU A 90 0.96 14.88 10.26
CA LEU A 90 1.18 14.98 8.82
C LEU A 90 1.11 13.59 8.18
N PRO A 91 0.18 13.32 7.25
CA PRO A 91 0.21 12.11 6.44
C PRO A 91 1.52 12.02 5.64
N VAL A 92 2.19 10.86 5.74
CA VAL A 92 3.51 10.62 5.12
C VAL A 92 3.61 9.31 4.36
N GLY A 93 2.67 8.38 4.54
CA GLY A 93 2.60 7.17 3.73
C GLY A 93 1.25 6.49 3.82
N ALA A 94 1.03 5.52 2.94
CA ALA A 94 -0.20 4.74 2.91
C ALA A 94 0.05 3.29 2.50
N ALA A 95 -0.84 2.40 2.93
CA ALA A 95 -0.88 1.01 2.51
C ALA A 95 -2.32 0.57 2.19
N THR A 96 -2.49 -0.28 1.18
CA THR A 96 -3.79 -0.92 0.87
C THR A 96 -3.65 -2.43 0.95
N LEU A 97 -4.58 -3.07 1.67
CA LEU A 97 -4.61 -4.51 1.92
C LEU A 97 -5.94 -5.10 1.48
N ARG A 98 -5.90 -6.30 0.89
CA ARG A 98 -7.09 -7.04 0.43
C ARG A 98 -6.97 -8.53 0.75
N GLY A 99 -7.98 -9.09 1.39
CA GLY A 99 -8.06 -10.51 1.73
C GLY A 99 -8.46 -11.36 0.53
N GLY A 100 -7.82 -12.52 0.37
CA GLY A 100 -8.11 -13.47 -0.72
C GLY A 100 -7.96 -12.88 -2.13
N TYR A 101 -7.18 -11.82 -2.27
CA TYR A 101 -7.04 -11.06 -3.52
C TYR A 101 -5.61 -11.15 -4.04
N ILE A 102 -5.44 -11.31 -5.34
CA ILE A 102 -4.15 -11.13 -6.02
C ILE A 102 -4.40 -10.28 -7.26
N SER A 103 -3.54 -9.28 -7.49
CA SER A 103 -3.64 -8.38 -8.64
C SER A 103 -3.68 -9.15 -9.96
N LYS A 104 -4.56 -8.73 -10.89
CA LYS A 104 -4.71 -9.39 -12.20
C LYS A 104 -3.39 -9.52 -12.97
N TYR A 105 -2.55 -8.50 -12.96
CA TYR A 105 -1.27 -8.54 -13.68
C TYR A 105 -0.28 -9.56 -13.09
N VAL A 106 -0.45 -9.94 -11.81
CA VAL A 106 0.32 -11.01 -11.15
C VAL A 106 -0.25 -12.36 -11.56
N LEU A 107 -1.58 -12.52 -11.56
CA LEU A 107 -2.26 -13.73 -12.02
C LEU A 107 -1.98 -14.06 -13.49
N ASP A 108 -1.79 -13.03 -14.32
CA ASP A 108 -1.48 -13.20 -15.73
C ASP A 108 -0.02 -13.67 -15.98
N GLN A 109 0.84 -13.68 -14.95
CA GLN A 109 2.22 -14.17 -15.06
C GLN A 109 2.28 -15.70 -15.01
N LYS A 110 2.55 -16.34 -16.16
CA LYS A 110 2.64 -17.80 -16.26
C LYS A 110 3.62 -18.43 -15.24
N HIS A 111 4.75 -17.77 -15.00
CA HIS A 111 5.77 -18.26 -14.07
C HIS A 111 5.38 -18.16 -12.58
N LEU A 112 4.25 -17.49 -12.25
CA LEU A 112 3.70 -17.39 -10.90
C LEU A 112 2.43 -18.23 -10.72
N GLN A 113 1.97 -18.95 -11.75
CA GLN A 113 0.70 -19.68 -11.72
C GLN A 113 0.66 -20.71 -10.57
N ASP A 114 1.71 -21.51 -10.41
CA ASP A 114 1.76 -22.50 -9.32
C ASP A 114 1.59 -21.85 -7.94
N VAL A 115 2.27 -20.74 -7.68
CA VAL A 115 2.19 -20.03 -6.39
C VAL A 115 0.82 -19.38 -6.20
N THR A 116 0.34 -18.68 -7.22
CA THR A 116 -0.93 -17.94 -7.14
C THR A 116 -2.14 -18.86 -7.06
N SER A 117 -2.14 -19.99 -7.78
CA SER A 117 -3.20 -21.00 -7.70
C SER A 117 -3.26 -21.65 -6.32
N ARG A 118 -2.13 -22.01 -5.72
CA ARG A 118 -2.08 -22.58 -4.37
C ARG A 118 -2.57 -21.60 -3.30
N ALA A 119 -2.16 -20.33 -3.39
CA ALA A 119 -2.63 -19.28 -2.50
C ALA A 119 -4.15 -19.08 -2.60
N LEU A 120 -4.70 -18.98 -3.82
CA LEU A 120 -6.14 -18.83 -4.04
C LEU A 120 -6.96 -20.08 -3.69
N ALA A 121 -6.36 -21.27 -3.77
CA ALA A 121 -6.97 -22.52 -3.29
C ALA A 121 -6.98 -22.62 -1.76
N GLY A 122 -6.33 -21.70 -1.04
CA GLY A 122 -6.28 -21.67 0.41
C GLY A 122 -5.37 -22.75 1.01
N GLU A 123 -4.39 -23.25 0.27
CA GLU A 123 -3.48 -24.29 0.75
C GLU A 123 -2.66 -23.85 1.98
N GLU A 124 -2.39 -22.54 2.09
CA GLU A 124 -1.67 -21.94 3.23
C GLU A 124 -2.62 -21.18 4.18
N GLY A 125 -3.93 -21.40 4.02
CA GLY A 125 -4.99 -20.72 4.76
C GLY A 125 -5.44 -19.39 4.13
N GLU A 126 -6.30 -18.66 4.83
CA GLU A 126 -6.69 -17.31 4.43
C GLU A 126 -5.49 -16.36 4.51
N PHE A 127 -5.41 -15.44 3.57
CA PHE A 127 -4.30 -14.51 3.45
C PHE A 127 -4.77 -13.08 3.17
N MET A 128 -3.91 -12.13 3.54
CA MET A 128 -4.00 -10.73 3.09
C MET A 128 -2.97 -10.46 2.00
N PHE A 129 -3.31 -9.63 1.03
CA PHE A 129 -2.40 -9.14 0.01
C PHE A 129 -2.13 -7.66 0.23
N LEU A 130 -0.86 -7.29 0.47
CA LEU A 130 -0.42 -5.91 0.53
C LEU A 130 -0.29 -5.38 -0.90
N GLU A 131 -1.39 -4.84 -1.41
CA GLU A 131 -1.56 -4.43 -2.80
C GLU A 131 -0.72 -3.19 -3.15
N THR A 132 -0.69 -2.21 -2.26
CA THR A 132 0.13 -1.00 -2.46
C THR A 132 0.74 -0.53 -1.16
N LEU A 133 1.96 -0.01 -1.27
CA LEU A 133 2.69 0.66 -0.20
C LEU A 133 3.38 1.89 -0.81
N VAL A 134 3.07 3.08 -0.29
CA VAL A 134 3.63 4.34 -0.79
C VAL A 134 4.01 5.25 0.37
N THR A 135 5.06 6.04 0.18
CA THR A 135 5.49 7.07 1.14
C THR A 135 5.62 8.35 0.36
N ASP A 136 4.94 9.42 0.79
CA ASP A 136 4.90 10.68 0.06
C ASP A 136 6.33 11.22 -0.10
N PHE A 137 6.79 11.37 -1.34
CA PHE A 137 8.13 11.84 -1.66
C PHE A 137 8.22 13.38 -1.86
N SER A 138 7.15 14.12 -1.57
CA SER A 138 7.12 15.59 -1.65
C SER A 138 8.15 16.29 -0.74
N GLN A 139 8.41 17.58 -0.98
CA GLN A 139 9.32 18.35 -0.11
C GLN A 139 8.74 18.52 1.30
N ALA A 140 7.41 18.62 1.44
CA ALA A 140 6.75 18.84 2.73
C ALA A 140 6.99 17.70 3.73
N THR A 141 7.18 16.47 3.26
CA THR A 141 7.34 15.28 4.10
C THR A 141 8.79 14.82 4.21
N ARG A 142 9.75 15.50 3.56
CA ARG A 142 11.14 15.04 3.40
C ARG A 142 11.80 14.65 4.73
N GLU A 143 11.62 15.46 5.76
CA GLU A 143 12.22 15.22 7.08
C GLU A 143 11.44 14.18 7.90
N TYR A 144 10.16 13.96 7.57
CA TYR A 144 9.22 13.22 8.40
C TYR A 144 8.92 11.80 7.93
N ARG A 145 9.14 11.50 6.64
CA ARG A 145 8.66 10.26 6.02
C ARG A 145 9.51 9.02 6.26
N LYS A 146 10.78 9.18 6.66
CA LYS A 146 11.73 8.06 6.75
C LYS A 146 11.29 7.05 7.82
N GLY A 147 11.00 5.83 7.37
CA GLY A 147 10.54 4.72 8.21
C GLY A 147 9.02 4.50 8.18
N ALA A 148 8.25 5.34 7.49
CA ALA A 148 6.78 5.20 7.41
C ALA A 148 6.38 3.86 6.77
N GLY A 149 7.06 3.43 5.70
CA GLY A 149 6.82 2.13 5.06
C GLY A 149 7.04 0.95 6.01
N ALA A 150 8.12 0.96 6.80
CA ALA A 150 8.39 -0.09 7.78
C ALA A 150 7.35 -0.10 8.91
N ALA A 151 6.89 1.08 9.35
CA ALA A 151 5.83 1.20 10.35
C ALA A 151 4.49 0.65 9.84
N LEU A 152 4.13 0.92 8.58
CA LEU A 152 2.93 0.38 7.93
C LEU A 152 2.97 -1.14 7.82
N VAL A 153 4.12 -1.71 7.42
CA VAL A 153 4.27 -3.17 7.32
C VAL A 153 4.25 -3.83 8.69
N LYS A 154 4.90 -3.24 9.70
CA LYS A 154 4.83 -3.73 11.08
C LYS A 154 3.38 -3.75 11.59
N TYR A 155 2.67 -2.63 11.47
CA TYR A 155 1.28 -2.53 11.89
C TYR A 155 0.38 -3.53 11.15
N THR A 156 0.61 -3.71 9.85
CA THR A 156 -0.08 -4.71 9.03
C THR A 156 0.09 -6.11 9.61
N ARG A 157 1.34 -6.54 9.88
CA ARG A 157 1.62 -7.89 10.41
C ARG A 157 0.94 -8.11 11.75
N GLU A 158 1.02 -7.14 12.65
CA GLU A 158 0.36 -7.18 13.95
C GLU A 158 -1.14 -7.30 13.78
N TRP A 159 -1.78 -6.42 13.00
CA TRP A 159 -3.21 -6.45 12.75
C TRP A 159 -3.70 -7.76 12.14
N VAL A 160 -3.04 -8.25 11.09
CA VAL A 160 -3.43 -9.49 10.40
C VAL A 160 -3.31 -10.69 11.34
N GLY A 161 -2.23 -10.78 12.10
CA GLY A 161 -2.02 -11.88 13.04
C GLY A 161 -2.98 -11.84 14.23
N THR A 162 -3.19 -10.68 14.85
CA THR A 162 -3.97 -10.58 16.09
C THR A 162 -5.47 -10.46 15.85
N GLU A 163 -5.90 -9.67 14.87
CA GLU A 163 -7.32 -9.39 14.65
C GLU A 163 -7.99 -10.34 13.67
N LEU A 164 -7.24 -10.87 12.70
CA LEU A 164 -7.77 -11.82 11.71
C LEU A 164 -7.35 -13.26 11.97
N GLY A 165 -6.34 -13.49 12.83
CA GLY A 165 -5.80 -14.84 13.07
C GLY A 165 -5.12 -15.44 11.85
N MET A 166 -4.77 -14.62 10.84
CA MET A 166 -4.18 -15.08 9.59
C MET A 166 -2.65 -15.13 9.72
N GLY A 167 -2.05 -16.21 9.19
CA GLY A 167 -0.61 -16.42 9.22
C GLY A 167 0.15 -15.87 8.01
N VAL A 168 -0.56 -15.47 6.95
CA VAL A 168 0.06 -15.20 5.64
C VAL A 168 -0.31 -13.82 5.10
N ILE A 169 0.72 -13.07 4.72
CA ILE A 169 0.59 -11.84 3.94
C ILE A 169 1.43 -12.00 2.68
N TYR A 170 0.80 -11.88 1.51
CA TYR A 170 1.50 -11.84 0.23
C TYR A 170 1.65 -10.39 -0.25
N LEU A 171 2.65 -10.18 -1.10
CA LEU A 171 2.83 -8.98 -1.92
C LEU A 171 3.57 -9.37 -3.20
N ASP A 172 3.50 -8.53 -4.23
CA ASP A 172 4.39 -8.63 -5.38
C ASP A 172 5.46 -7.54 -5.38
N CYS A 173 6.57 -7.82 -6.03
CA CYS A 173 7.69 -6.89 -6.17
C CYS A 173 8.27 -6.97 -7.57
N TRP A 174 8.50 -5.80 -8.17
CA TRP A 174 9.23 -5.72 -9.42
C TRP A 174 10.73 -5.96 -9.18
N ALA A 175 11.28 -6.93 -9.90
CA ALA A 175 12.68 -7.34 -9.78
C ALA A 175 13.68 -6.42 -10.54
N GLY A 176 13.18 -5.40 -11.26
CA GLY A 176 14.03 -4.40 -11.91
C GLY A 176 14.78 -3.50 -10.91
N ASN A 177 15.48 -2.48 -11.44
CA ASN A 177 16.32 -1.58 -10.63
C ASN A 177 17.24 -2.34 -9.66
N GLU A 178 17.98 -3.31 -10.20
CA GLU A 178 18.93 -4.16 -9.45
C GLU A 178 18.29 -4.90 -8.26
N GLY A 179 16.98 -5.13 -8.27
CA GLY A 179 16.26 -5.77 -7.16
C GLY A 179 16.24 -4.95 -5.87
N LYS A 180 16.39 -3.62 -5.92
CA LYS A 180 16.37 -2.76 -4.71
C LYS A 180 15.07 -2.90 -3.92
N LEU A 181 13.92 -3.04 -4.60
CA LEU A 181 12.63 -3.25 -3.95
C LEU A 181 12.55 -4.64 -3.29
N VAL A 182 13.06 -5.68 -3.96
CA VAL A 182 13.16 -7.04 -3.40
C VAL A 182 14.01 -7.05 -2.13
N ARG A 183 15.17 -6.39 -2.15
CA ARG A 183 16.02 -6.25 -0.95
C ARG A 183 15.32 -5.52 0.19
N TYR A 184 14.55 -4.48 -0.10
CA TYR A 184 13.79 -3.74 0.91
C TYR A 184 12.73 -4.64 1.56
N VAL A 185 11.99 -5.43 0.77
CA VAL A 185 10.98 -6.35 1.31
C VAL A 185 11.62 -7.44 2.16
N ASN A 186 12.70 -8.07 1.70
CA ASN A 186 13.40 -9.10 2.48
C ASN A 186 14.00 -8.54 3.78
N PHE A 187 14.28 -7.23 3.86
CA PHE A 187 14.72 -6.58 5.09
C PHE A 187 13.59 -6.40 6.12
N LEU A 188 12.32 -6.45 5.69
CA LEU A 188 11.15 -6.28 6.55
C LEU A 188 10.60 -7.61 7.13
N GLU A 189 11.13 -8.75 6.67
CA GLU A 189 10.83 -10.09 7.21
C GLU A 189 11.43 -10.26 8.61
#